data_AF-A0A1H0EJI1-F1
#
_entry.id   AF-A0A1H0EJI1-F1
#
_cell.length_a   1.000
_cell.length_b   1.000
_cell.length_c   1.000
_cell.angle_alpha   90.00
_cell.angle_beta   90.00
_cell.angle_gamma   90.00
#
_symmetry.space_group_name_H-M   'P 1'
#
loop_
_entity.id
_entity.type
_entity.pdbx_description
1 polymer ?
#
loop_
_entity_poly.entity_id
_entity_poly.type
_entity_poly.pdbx_seq_one_letter_code
_entity_poly.pdbx_strand_id
1 'polypeptide(L)'
;MTMSDQPEQEKPDRSRVQDDRTGRSAAAARMAQQASWVDQQIRVAMAKGEFDDLPGAGKPLKDLGSSHDPDWWLKKLVERERIAVLPPSLQLRKDDAELDARLDQLFADAEVRREVEDFNARVMRARYSPQDGQPPLITMPRDLDETVAAWQQRRADRRTARAAEAAPDPAPPRRRWWQRRR
;
A
#
# COMPACT_ATOMS: atom_id res chain seq x y z
N MET A 1 -14.01 -21.86 54.16
CA MET A 1 -13.22 -20.86 54.91
C MET A 1 -11.77 -21.32 54.78
N THR A 2 -10.87 -20.68 54.05
CA THR A 2 -10.56 -19.25 54.10
C THR A 2 -9.94 -18.81 52.77
N MET A 3 -10.31 -17.61 52.34
CA MET A 3 -9.75 -16.83 51.24
C MET A 3 -8.25 -16.63 51.41
N SER A 4 -7.51 -16.63 50.29
CA SER A 4 -6.29 -15.84 50.04
C SER A 4 -6.06 -15.92 48.53
N ASP A 5 -6.66 -15.04 47.75
CA ASP A 5 -6.06 -13.76 47.36
C ASP A 5 -4.64 -13.96 46.80
N GLN A 6 -4.56 -14.10 45.49
CA GLN A 6 -3.32 -14.03 44.72
C GLN A 6 -3.33 -12.70 43.96
N PRO A 7 -2.24 -11.92 44.06
CA PRO A 7 -2.23 -10.49 43.80
C PRO A 7 -2.34 -10.15 42.31
N GLU A 8 -3.01 -9.03 42.08
CA GLU A 8 -3.16 -8.34 40.81
C GLU A 8 -1.80 -8.15 40.13
N GLN A 9 -1.67 -8.66 38.89
CA GLN A 9 -0.46 -8.47 38.09
C GLN A 9 -0.33 -7.01 37.70
N GLU A 10 0.49 -6.29 38.47
CA GLU A 10 0.88 -4.91 38.23
C GLU A 10 1.60 -4.80 36.87
N LYS A 11 0.93 -4.17 35.91
CA LYS A 11 1.54 -3.84 34.61
C LYS A 11 2.72 -2.90 34.89
N PRO A 12 3.93 -3.14 34.34
CA PRO A 12 5.06 -2.27 34.60
C PRO A 12 4.72 -0.87 34.10
N ASP A 13 4.61 0.07 35.05
CA ASP A 13 4.48 1.48 34.79
C ASP A 13 5.70 1.93 33.98
N ARG A 14 5.47 2.20 32.69
CA ARG A 14 6.47 2.81 31.81
C ARG A 14 6.49 4.31 32.07
N SER A 15 6.63 4.72 33.33
CA SER A 15 6.89 6.11 33.66
C SER A 15 8.26 6.47 33.08
N ARG A 16 8.22 7.40 32.14
CA ARG A 16 9.34 7.86 31.33
C ARG A 16 10.42 8.37 32.29
N VAL A 17 11.51 7.62 32.46
CA VAL A 17 12.64 8.02 33.31
C VAL A 17 13.13 9.39 32.83
N GLN A 18 12.78 10.42 33.60
CA GLN A 18 13.26 11.78 33.45
C GLN A 18 14.36 11.99 34.47
N ASP A 19 15.44 12.63 34.05
CA ASP A 19 16.53 12.98 34.96
C ASP A 19 16.09 14.18 35.82
N ASP A 20 15.91 13.96 37.12
CA ASP A 20 15.43 14.96 38.09
C ASP A 20 16.31 16.21 38.17
N ARG A 21 17.55 16.15 37.66
CA ARG A 21 18.49 17.28 37.67
C ARG A 21 18.28 18.26 36.50
N THR A 22 17.67 17.82 35.41
CA THR A 22 17.48 18.64 34.19
C THR A 22 16.07 18.59 33.62
N GLY A 23 15.19 17.73 34.15
CA GLY A 23 13.80 17.55 33.70
C GLY A 23 13.68 17.03 32.26
N ARG A 24 14.78 16.57 31.63
CA ARG A 24 14.77 16.09 30.25
C ARG A 24 14.70 14.56 30.22
N SER A 25 13.79 14.04 29.41
CA SER A 25 13.71 12.59 29.16
C SER A 25 14.95 12.09 28.41
N ALA A 26 15.33 10.83 28.64
CA ALA A 26 16.45 10.19 27.93
C ALA A 26 16.29 10.14 26.40
N ALA A 27 15.07 10.31 25.87
CA ALA A 27 14.80 10.45 24.44
C ALA A 27 15.13 11.87 23.93
N ALA A 28 14.79 12.91 24.70
CA ALA A 28 15.11 14.30 24.37
C ALA A 28 16.63 14.55 24.38
N ALA A 29 17.36 13.94 25.33
CA ALA A 29 18.82 14.02 25.38
C ALA A 29 19.49 13.38 24.15
N ARG A 30 19.01 12.22 23.69
CA ARG A 30 19.50 11.57 22.47
C ARG A 30 19.21 12.38 21.21
N MET A 31 18.01 12.93 21.08
CA MET A 31 17.67 13.80 19.95
C MET A 31 18.52 15.08 19.92
N ALA A 32 18.78 15.69 21.08
CA ALA A 32 19.65 16.86 21.18
C ALA A 32 21.12 16.53 20.82
N GLN A 33 21.63 15.38 21.27
CA GLN A 33 22.96 14.89 20.90
C GLN A 33 23.06 14.61 19.38
N GLN A 34 22.03 14.02 18.78
CA GLN A 34 21.99 13.77 17.34
C GLN A 34 21.95 15.08 16.53
N ALA A 35 21.11 16.04 16.91
CA ALA A 35 21.06 17.36 16.28
C ALA A 35 22.43 18.05 16.34
N SER A 36 23.10 18.01 17.51
CA SER A 36 24.45 18.57 17.68
C SER A 36 25.49 17.92 16.76
N TRP A 37 25.40 16.60 16.53
CA TRP A 37 26.32 15.89 15.64
C TRP A 37 26.06 16.25 14.17
N VAL A 38 24.79 16.33 13.76
CA VAL A 38 24.39 16.75 12.41
C VAL A 38 24.85 18.19 12.14
N ASP A 39 24.64 19.12 13.07
CA ASP A 39 25.09 20.50 12.94
C ASP A 39 26.62 20.62 12.83
N GLN A 40 27.35 19.72 13.49
CA GLN A 40 28.81 19.66 13.38
C GLN A 40 29.24 19.14 12.01
N GLN A 41 28.56 18.11 11.48
CA GLN A 41 28.82 17.62 10.12
C GLN A 41 28.53 18.68 9.07
N ILE A 42 27.43 19.42 9.19
CA ILE A 42 27.09 20.53 8.28
C ILE A 42 28.19 21.59 8.31
N ARG A 43 28.66 21.99 9.50
CA ARG A 43 29.77 22.96 9.63
C ARG A 43 31.07 22.48 8.99
N VAL A 44 31.41 21.20 9.16
CA VAL A 44 32.60 20.61 8.52
C VAL A 44 32.45 20.58 6.99
N ALA A 45 31.28 20.19 6.48
CA ALA A 45 31.01 20.15 5.04
C ALA A 45 31.00 21.56 4.41
N MET A 46 30.45 22.57 5.11
CA MET A 46 30.56 23.98 4.71
C MET A 46 32.02 24.45 4.68
N ALA A 47 32.81 24.13 5.71
CA ALA A 47 34.23 24.54 5.78
C ALA A 47 35.10 23.89 4.69
N LYS A 48 34.70 22.72 4.21
CA LYS A 48 35.36 22.01 3.09
C LYS A 48 34.91 22.49 1.71
N GLY A 49 33.90 23.37 1.65
CA GLY A 49 33.32 23.79 0.38
C GLY A 49 32.55 22.67 -0.32
N GLU A 50 32.04 21.66 0.40
CA GLU A 50 31.23 20.59 -0.21
C GLU A 50 29.88 21.12 -0.76
N PHE A 51 29.49 22.34 -0.37
CA PHE A 51 28.35 23.08 -0.91
C PHE A 51 28.74 24.13 -1.95
N ASP A 52 30.03 24.30 -2.24
CA ASP A 52 30.52 25.17 -3.31
C ASP A 52 30.39 24.41 -4.64
N ASP A 53 29.97 25.10 -5.71
CA ASP A 53 29.74 24.53 -7.06
C ASP A 53 28.66 23.43 -7.14
N LEU A 54 27.61 23.51 -6.32
CA LEU A 54 26.46 22.63 -6.48
C LEU A 54 25.83 22.79 -7.87
N PRO A 55 25.34 21.70 -8.49
CA PRO A 55 24.65 21.77 -9.76
C PRO A 55 23.37 22.62 -9.63
N GLY A 56 23.45 23.87 -10.07
CA GLY A 56 22.37 24.85 -9.92
C GLY A 56 22.66 26.01 -8.98
N ALA A 57 23.81 26.04 -8.30
CA ALA A 57 24.24 27.16 -7.46
C ALA A 57 24.24 28.46 -8.26
N GLY A 58 23.53 29.48 -7.75
CA GLY A 58 23.42 30.81 -8.39
C GLY A 58 22.61 30.85 -9.69
N LYS A 59 22.14 29.71 -10.21
CA LYS A 59 21.28 29.68 -11.40
C LYS A 59 19.83 29.97 -10.99
N PRO A 60 19.07 30.73 -11.80
CA PRO A 60 17.64 30.88 -11.55
C PRO A 60 16.99 29.50 -11.58
N LEU A 61 16.09 29.25 -10.63
CA LEU A 61 15.29 28.03 -10.67
C LEU A 61 14.47 28.05 -11.97
N LYS A 62 14.70 27.03 -12.79
CA LYS A 62 13.95 26.85 -14.04
C LYS A 62 12.49 26.55 -13.69
N ASP A 63 11.56 27.12 -14.46
CA ASP A 63 10.11 26.88 -14.38
C ASP A 63 9.38 27.41 -13.12
N LEU A 64 10.04 28.20 -12.27
CA LEU A 64 9.35 29.07 -11.32
C LEU A 64 8.82 30.27 -12.11
N GLY A 65 7.58 30.16 -12.60
CA GLY A 65 6.90 31.25 -13.31
C GLY A 65 6.83 32.53 -12.47
N SER A 66 6.40 33.64 -13.07
CA SER A 66 6.24 34.95 -12.42
C SER A 66 5.20 34.98 -11.28
N SER A 67 4.54 33.87 -10.98
CA SER A 67 3.58 33.72 -9.90
C SER A 67 4.16 32.84 -8.79
N HIS A 68 4.09 33.33 -7.55
CA HIS A 68 4.52 32.60 -6.35
C HIS A 68 3.52 31.48 -6.06
N ASP A 69 3.78 30.29 -6.60
CA ASP A 69 3.03 29.08 -6.29
C ASP A 69 3.63 28.41 -5.06
N PRO A 70 2.97 28.39 -3.89
CA PRO A 70 3.48 27.72 -2.70
C PRO A 70 3.68 26.20 -2.88
N ASP A 71 2.97 25.59 -3.84
CA ASP A 71 3.01 24.15 -4.13
C ASP A 71 3.99 23.78 -5.27
N TRP A 72 4.87 24.71 -5.67
CA TRP A 72 5.82 24.50 -6.78
C TRP A 72 6.69 23.24 -6.60
N TRP A 73 7.11 22.98 -5.37
CA TRP A 73 7.96 21.83 -5.02
C TRP A 73 7.18 20.51 -5.08
N LEU A 74 5.89 20.53 -4.73
CA LEU A 74 4.99 19.37 -4.80
C LEU A 74 4.71 19.01 -6.25
N LYS A 75 4.45 20.00 -7.11
CA LYS A 75 4.27 19.80 -8.56
C LYS A 75 5.52 19.20 -9.20
N LYS A 76 6.71 19.72 -8.85
CA LYS A 76 8.00 19.15 -9.29
C LYS A 76 8.19 17.72 -8.80
N LEU A 77 7.78 17.42 -7.57
CA LEU A 77 7.88 16.06 -7.02
C LEU A 77 6.93 15.10 -7.75
N VAL A 78 5.68 15.48 -7.97
CA VAL A 78 4.69 14.70 -8.73
C VAL A 78 5.18 14.44 -10.15
N GLU A 79 5.75 15.45 -10.83
CA GLU A 79 6.32 15.33 -12.17
C GLU A 79 7.54 14.40 -12.19
N ARG A 80 8.51 14.60 -11.28
CA ARG A 80 9.75 13.82 -11.19
C ARG A 80 9.47 12.34 -10.91
N GLU A 81 8.59 12.08 -9.95
CA GLU A 81 8.23 10.73 -9.52
C GLU A 81 7.12 10.11 -10.40
N ARG A 82 6.63 10.83 -11.43
CA ARG A 82 5.53 10.40 -12.31
C ARG A 82 4.30 9.91 -11.54
N ILE A 83 3.95 10.62 -10.47
CA ILE A 83 2.81 10.27 -9.61
C ILE A 83 1.54 10.69 -10.35
N ALA A 84 0.75 9.71 -10.79
CA ALA A 84 -0.57 9.99 -11.34
C ALA A 84 -1.56 10.25 -10.19
N VAL A 85 -1.87 11.52 -9.93
CA VAL A 85 -2.96 11.89 -9.01
C VAL A 85 -4.26 11.91 -9.82
N LEU A 86 -5.02 10.81 -9.76
CA LEU A 86 -6.33 10.73 -10.41
C LEU A 86 -7.38 11.41 -9.53
N PRO A 87 -8.30 12.18 -10.14
CA PRO A 87 -9.54 12.58 -9.47
C PRO A 87 -10.27 11.36 -8.90
N PRO A 88 -10.98 11.48 -7.77
CA PRO A 88 -11.64 10.35 -7.11
C PRO A 88 -12.53 9.51 -8.05
N SER A 89 -13.25 10.13 -8.98
CA SER A 89 -14.09 9.44 -9.96
C SER A 89 -13.31 8.58 -10.96
N LEU A 90 -12.14 9.06 -11.42
CA LEU A 90 -11.27 8.29 -12.30
C LEU A 90 -10.52 7.20 -11.55
N GLN A 91 -10.13 7.46 -10.29
CA GLN A 91 -9.52 6.45 -9.43
C GLN A 91 -10.48 5.30 -9.18
N LEU A 92 -11.74 5.56 -8.85
CA LEU A 92 -12.75 4.51 -8.64
C LEU A 92 -13.04 3.71 -9.91
N ARG A 93 -12.99 4.34 -11.09
CA ARG A 93 -13.12 3.63 -12.36
C ARG A 93 -11.94 2.70 -12.62
N LYS A 94 -10.72 3.13 -12.30
CA LYS A 94 -9.54 2.27 -12.38
C LYS A 94 -9.63 1.11 -11.38
N ASP A 95 -9.95 1.42 -10.12
CA ASP A 95 -10.11 0.43 -9.06
C ASP A 95 -11.14 -0.66 -9.45
N ASP A 96 -12.27 -0.25 -10.04
CA ASP A 96 -13.32 -1.15 -10.53
C ASP A 96 -12.83 -2.07 -11.66
N ALA A 97 -12.10 -1.51 -12.63
CA ALA A 97 -11.52 -2.30 -13.73
C ALA A 97 -10.48 -3.33 -13.24
N GLU A 98 -9.75 -3.01 -12.17
CA GLU A 98 -8.73 -3.88 -11.58
C GLU A 98 -9.27 -4.81 -10.49
N LEU A 99 -10.52 -4.62 -10.04
CA LEU A 99 -11.06 -5.29 -8.87
C LEU A 99 -11.06 -6.81 -9.02
N ASP A 100 -11.54 -7.34 -10.15
CA ASP A 100 -11.60 -8.79 -10.38
C ASP A 100 -10.22 -9.46 -10.32
N ALA A 101 -9.19 -8.80 -10.86
CA ALA A 101 -7.81 -9.28 -10.81
C ALA A 101 -7.23 -9.25 -9.39
N ARG A 102 -7.61 -8.25 -8.58
CA ARG A 102 -7.23 -8.17 -7.17
C ARG A 102 -7.92 -9.27 -6.35
N LEU A 103 -9.21 -9.49 -6.55
CA LEU A 103 -9.96 -10.56 -5.86
C LEU A 103 -9.40 -11.95 -6.20
N ASP A 104 -8.93 -12.15 -7.43
CA ASP A 104 -8.32 -13.40 -7.87
C ASP A 104 -7.01 -13.76 -7.14
N GLN A 105 -6.35 -12.78 -6.51
CA GLN A 105 -5.16 -13.00 -5.67
C GLN A 105 -5.51 -13.46 -4.24
N LEU A 106 -6.75 -13.27 -3.81
CA LEU A 106 -7.23 -13.66 -2.48
C LEU A 106 -7.59 -15.14 -2.45
N PHE A 107 -7.51 -15.74 -1.25
CA PHE A 107 -7.78 -17.16 -1.05
C PHE A 107 -9.04 -17.41 -0.23
N ALA A 108 -9.39 -16.50 0.68
CA ALA A 108 -10.51 -16.66 1.59
C ALA A 108 -11.73 -15.85 1.14
N ASP A 109 -12.90 -16.49 1.21
CA ASP A 109 -14.20 -15.89 0.89
C ASP A 109 -14.50 -14.65 1.75
N ALA A 110 -14.06 -14.65 3.01
CA ALA A 110 -14.19 -13.51 3.91
C ALA A 110 -13.32 -12.31 3.49
N GLU A 111 -12.12 -12.55 2.95
CA GLU A 111 -11.25 -11.48 2.44
C GLU A 111 -11.84 -10.84 1.18
N VAL A 112 -12.41 -11.66 0.30
CA VAL A 112 -13.09 -11.19 -0.92
C VAL A 112 -14.28 -10.31 -0.56
N ARG A 113 -15.15 -10.76 0.37
CA ARG A 113 -16.28 -9.93 0.84
C ARG A 113 -15.81 -8.60 1.39
N ARG A 114 -14.82 -8.63 2.27
CA ARG A 114 -14.25 -7.41 2.86
C ARG A 114 -13.73 -6.45 1.79
N GLU A 115 -12.97 -6.93 0.80
CA GLU A 115 -12.42 -6.07 -0.25
C GLU A 115 -13.53 -5.44 -1.12
N VAL A 116 -14.60 -6.19 -1.41
CA VAL A 116 -15.76 -5.67 -2.14
C VAL A 116 -16.55 -4.65 -1.31
N GLU A 117 -16.75 -4.91 -0.01
CA GLU A 117 -17.38 -3.97 0.93
C GLU A 117 -16.56 -2.68 1.06
N ASP A 118 -15.24 -2.79 1.19
CA ASP A 118 -14.33 -1.65 1.26
C ASP A 118 -14.36 -0.84 -0.04
N PHE A 119 -14.44 -1.49 -1.20
CA PHE A 119 -14.63 -0.83 -2.49
C PHE A 119 -15.99 -0.11 -2.55
N ASN A 120 -17.08 -0.79 -2.19
CA ASN A 120 -18.42 -0.22 -2.18
C ASN A 120 -18.53 0.97 -1.23
N ALA A 121 -17.90 0.92 -0.06
CA ALA A 121 -17.84 2.03 0.88
C ALA A 121 -17.14 3.25 0.28
N ARG A 122 -16.06 3.06 -0.50
CA ARG A 122 -15.38 4.15 -1.23
C ARG A 122 -16.27 4.74 -2.32
N VAL A 123 -16.98 3.91 -3.08
CA VAL A 123 -17.93 4.38 -4.12
C VAL A 123 -19.06 5.19 -3.49
N MET A 124 -19.66 4.69 -2.42
CA MET A 124 -20.75 5.37 -1.71
C MET A 124 -20.27 6.70 -1.12
N ARG A 125 -19.11 6.73 -0.47
CA ARG A 125 -18.51 7.97 0.05
C ARG A 125 -18.32 9.01 -1.05
N ALA A 126 -17.77 8.62 -2.19
CA ALA A 126 -17.56 9.53 -3.32
C ALA A 126 -18.89 10.04 -3.90
N ARG A 127 -19.93 9.20 -3.92
CA ARG A 127 -21.26 9.58 -4.41
C ARG A 127 -21.98 10.58 -3.50
N TYR A 128 -21.81 10.44 -2.19
CA TYR A 128 -22.42 11.34 -1.19
C TYR A 128 -21.57 12.56 -0.83
N SER A 129 -20.36 12.67 -1.37
CA SER A 129 -19.50 13.85 -1.22
C SER A 129 -19.13 14.45 -2.58
N PRO A 130 -20.11 14.93 -3.39
CA PRO A 130 -19.80 15.60 -4.65
C PRO A 130 -18.95 16.84 -4.38
N GLN A 131 -17.80 16.94 -5.04
CA GLN A 131 -16.96 18.14 -5.02
C GLN A 131 -17.16 18.91 -6.30
N ASP A 132 -17.31 20.22 -6.20
CA ASP A 132 -17.51 21.10 -7.36
C ASP A 132 -16.35 20.97 -8.36
N GLY A 133 -16.69 20.84 -9.65
CA GLY A 133 -15.72 20.73 -10.74
C GLY A 133 -15.11 19.34 -10.95
N GLN A 134 -15.48 18.31 -10.18
CA GLN A 134 -15.01 16.94 -10.43
C GLN A 134 -15.78 16.25 -11.57
N PRO A 135 -15.11 15.42 -12.39
CA PRO A 135 -15.78 14.59 -13.41
C PRO A 135 -16.84 13.69 -12.76
N PRO A 136 -17.97 13.44 -13.45
CA PRO A 136 -19.09 12.68 -12.88
C PRO A 136 -18.66 11.27 -12.49
N LEU A 137 -19.12 10.81 -11.32
CA LEU A 137 -18.91 9.44 -10.87
C LEU A 137 -19.87 8.49 -11.59
N ILE A 138 -19.34 7.68 -12.51
CA ILE A 138 -20.10 6.68 -13.27
C ILE A 138 -20.08 5.31 -12.58
N THR A 139 -19.01 5.02 -11.82
CA THR A 139 -18.81 3.73 -11.14
C THR A 139 -19.90 3.50 -10.09
N MET A 140 -20.56 2.35 -10.17
CA MET A 140 -21.61 1.92 -9.24
C MET A 140 -21.04 0.93 -8.22
N PRO A 141 -21.63 0.85 -7.00
CA PRO A 141 -21.31 -0.23 -6.08
C PRO A 141 -21.65 -1.58 -6.71
N ARG A 142 -20.82 -2.59 -6.45
CA ARG A 142 -21.04 -3.96 -6.93
C ARG A 142 -21.92 -4.73 -5.95
N ASP A 143 -22.74 -5.64 -6.48
CA ASP A 143 -23.44 -6.60 -5.64
C ASP A 143 -22.42 -7.57 -5.02
N LEU A 144 -22.51 -7.73 -3.70
CA LEU A 144 -21.54 -8.51 -2.92
C LEU A 144 -21.60 -9.99 -3.29
N ASP A 145 -22.81 -10.55 -3.27
CA ASP A 145 -23.02 -11.99 -3.44
C ASP A 145 -22.78 -12.41 -4.88
N GLU A 146 -23.20 -11.61 -5.85
CA GLU A 146 -22.89 -11.83 -7.27
C GLU A 146 -21.38 -11.79 -7.52
N THR A 147 -20.67 -10.84 -6.92
CA THR A 147 -19.22 -10.70 -7.10
C THR A 147 -18.47 -11.89 -6.50
N VAL A 148 -18.88 -12.34 -5.30
CA VAL A 148 -18.31 -13.52 -4.65
C VAL A 148 -18.58 -14.78 -5.47
N ALA A 149 -19.81 -14.97 -5.95
CA ALA A 149 -20.16 -16.11 -6.80
C ALA A 149 -19.32 -16.14 -8.08
N ALA A 150 -19.15 -14.99 -8.75
CA ALA A 150 -18.30 -14.86 -9.93
C ALA A 150 -16.83 -15.20 -9.63
N TRP A 151 -16.30 -14.76 -8.48
CA TRP A 151 -14.95 -15.12 -8.04
C TRP A 151 -14.79 -16.62 -7.78
N GLN A 152 -15.75 -17.25 -7.09
CA GLN A 152 -15.73 -18.69 -6.85
C GLN A 152 -15.76 -19.48 -8.16
N GLN A 153 -16.56 -19.05 -9.13
CA GLN A 153 -16.64 -19.66 -10.45
C GLN A 153 -15.29 -19.57 -11.18
N ARG A 154 -14.69 -18.38 -11.29
CA ARG A 154 -13.36 -18.21 -11.90
C ARG A 154 -12.31 -19.12 -11.26
N ARG A 155 -12.41 -19.32 -9.95
CA ARG A 155 -11.50 -20.19 -9.20
C ARG A 155 -11.75 -21.68 -9.48
N ALA A 156 -13.01 -22.09 -9.62
CA ALA A 156 -13.36 -23.44 -10.05
C ALA A 156 -12.81 -23.72 -11.45
N ASP A 157 -12.99 -22.80 -12.39
CA ASP A 157 -12.51 -22.92 -13.77
C ASP A 157 -10.98 -23.02 -13.85
N ARG A 158 -10.26 -22.22 -13.05
CA ARG A 158 -8.79 -22.36 -12.94
C ARG A 158 -8.36 -23.72 -12.40
N ARG A 159 -9.10 -24.27 -11.42
CA ARG A 159 -8.79 -25.59 -10.85
C ARG A 159 -9.04 -26.70 -11.85
N THR A 160 -10.15 -26.65 -12.59
CA THR A 160 -10.46 -27.65 -13.63
C THR A 160 -9.46 -27.59 -14.78
N ALA A 161 -9.10 -26.39 -15.25
CA ALA A 161 -8.07 -26.20 -16.27
C ALA A 161 -6.71 -26.77 -15.84
N ARG A 162 -6.27 -26.47 -14.60
CA ARG A 162 -5.02 -27.01 -14.06
C ARG A 162 -5.05 -28.53 -13.89
N ALA A 163 -6.20 -29.10 -13.51
CA ALA A 163 -6.36 -30.55 -13.41
C ALA A 163 -6.32 -31.24 -14.78
N ALA A 164 -6.89 -30.60 -15.82
CA ALA A 164 -6.83 -31.09 -17.19
C ALA A 164 -5.39 -31.08 -17.74
N GLU A 165 -4.62 -30.02 -17.46
CA GLU A 165 -3.21 -29.93 -17.85
C GLU A 165 -2.31 -30.93 -17.11
N ALA A 166 -2.64 -31.24 -15.86
CA ALA A 166 -1.93 -32.24 -15.07
C ALA A 166 -2.31 -33.70 -15.40
N ALA A 167 -3.30 -33.92 -16.29
CA ALA A 167 -3.68 -35.27 -16.69
C ALA A 167 -2.54 -35.93 -17.48
N PRO A 168 -2.08 -37.14 -17.10
CA PRO A 168 -1.04 -37.83 -17.85
C PRO A 168 -1.54 -38.16 -19.26
N ASP A 169 -0.65 -38.05 -20.25
CA ASP A 169 -0.92 -38.45 -21.63
C ASP A 169 -1.50 -39.88 -21.66
N PRO A 170 -2.55 -40.14 -22.48
CA PRO A 170 -3.14 -41.46 -22.57
C PRO A 170 -2.06 -42.46 -22.97
N ALA A 171 -1.77 -43.40 -22.07
CA ALA A 171 -0.72 -44.39 -22.28
C ALA A 171 -0.93 -45.09 -23.64
N PRO A 172 0.11 -45.24 -24.48
CA PRO A 172 -0.04 -45.81 -25.81
C PRO A 172 -0.66 -47.22 -25.71
N PRO A 173 -1.57 -47.60 -26.64
CA PRO A 173 -2.24 -48.88 -26.56
C PRO A 173 -1.21 -50.00 -26.55
N ARG A 174 -1.19 -50.78 -25.46
CA ARG A 174 -0.25 -51.89 -25.28
C ARG A 174 -0.48 -52.91 -26.40
N ARG A 175 0.42 -52.91 -27.40
CA ARG A 175 0.36 -53.84 -28.54
C ARG A 175 0.38 -55.27 -28.00
N ARG A 176 -0.70 -56.01 -28.28
CA ARG A 176 -0.89 -57.40 -27.86
C ARG A 176 0.03 -58.31 -28.68
N TRP A 177 1.12 -58.75 -28.06
CA TRP A 177 2.18 -59.59 -28.66
C TRP A 177 1.72 -60.98 -29.13
N TRP A 178 0.51 -61.42 -28.76
CA TRP A 178 -0.09 -62.69 -29.16
C TRP A 178 -0.59 -62.72 -30.61
N GLN A 179 -0.68 -61.58 -31.30
CA GLN A 179 -1.09 -61.51 -32.71
C GLN A 179 0.06 -61.78 -33.71
N ARG A 180 1.22 -62.25 -33.23
CA ARG A 180 2.42 -62.50 -34.05
C ARG A 180 2.90 -63.96 -34.05
N ARG A 181 1.99 -64.94 -33.95
CA ARG A 181 2.30 -66.33 -34.31
C ARG A 181 1.18 -66.91 -35.17
N ARG A 182 1.37 -66.79 -36.47
CA ARG A 182 0.75 -67.61 -37.51
C ARG A 182 1.86 -68.40 -38.16
#